data_AF-A0A1G6HAU9-F1
#
_entry.id   AF-A0A1G6HAU9-F1
#
_cell.length_a   1.000
_cell.length_b   1.000
_cell.length_c   1.000
_cell.angle_alpha   90.00
_cell.angle_beta   90.00
_cell.angle_gamma   90.00
#
_symmetry.space_group_name_H-M   'P 1'
#
loop_
_entity.id
_entity.type
_entity.pdbx_description
1 polymer ?
#
loop_
_entity_poly.entity_id
_entity_poly.type
_entity_poly.pdbx_seq_one_letter_code
_entity_poly.pdbx_strand_id
1 'polypeptide(L)'
;MPILGSKSSAKSHQSRKNNDKFVLYLYTVKKASKRKGSDFLVRHVYYYAVMLITLVMMIGGMIAAAVNVVSLVNPTPYYMSFEDYKQNQHYEDEGEKEREHLSEEQLLANYERYQTEEVERDQGYTVNQLLYSGFWVFIPLPFFVLARRQLKRQEKE
;
A
#
# COMPACT_ATOMS: atom_id res chain seq x y z
N MET A 1 18.89 79.77 41.67
CA MET A 1 18.18 79.24 40.49
C MET A 1 18.72 77.84 40.19
N PRO A 2 17.97 76.73 40.37
CA PRO A 2 18.44 75.40 39.97
C PRO A 2 17.88 74.99 38.61
N ILE A 3 18.72 74.30 37.84
CA ILE A 3 18.56 73.94 36.42
C ILE A 3 17.74 72.64 36.31
N LEU A 4 16.54 72.71 35.73
CA LEU A 4 15.72 71.54 35.35
C LEU A 4 16.15 71.03 33.97
N GLY A 5 16.98 69.97 33.91
CA GLY A 5 17.44 69.44 32.61
C GLY A 5 17.77 67.95 32.50
N SER A 6 17.61 67.12 33.53
CA SER A 6 18.23 65.77 33.55
C SER A 6 17.25 64.58 33.31
N LYS A 7 15.94 64.72 33.54
CA LYS A 7 15.02 63.56 33.57
C LYS A 7 14.49 63.06 32.21
N SER A 8 14.70 63.80 31.12
CA SER A 8 14.09 63.48 29.81
C SER A 8 14.83 62.36 29.05
N SER A 9 16.17 62.34 29.10
CA SER A 9 17.00 61.36 28.36
C SER A 9 16.92 59.93 28.94
N ALA A 10 16.75 59.79 30.25
CA ALA A 10 16.61 58.47 30.89
C ALA A 10 15.28 57.77 30.55
N LYS A 11 14.19 58.54 30.34
CA LYS A 11 12.87 57.98 29.99
C LYS A 11 12.82 57.47 28.54
N SER A 12 13.49 58.13 27.60
CA SER A 12 13.51 57.70 26.19
C SER A 12 14.29 56.39 26.01
N HIS A 13 15.41 56.21 26.71
CA HIS A 13 16.17 54.96 26.69
C HIS A 13 15.43 53.79 27.37
N GLN A 14 14.75 54.04 28.50
CA GLN A 14 13.96 53.02 29.18
C GLN A 14 12.75 52.57 28.34
N SER A 15 12.09 53.51 27.64
CA SER A 15 10.98 53.21 26.73
C SER A 15 11.42 52.38 25.53
N ARG A 16 12.57 52.70 24.92
CA ARG A 16 13.13 51.92 23.79
C ARG A 16 13.45 50.48 24.18
N LYS A 17 14.07 50.28 25.35
CA LYS A 17 14.42 48.95 25.89
C LYS A 17 13.20 48.08 26.19
N ASN A 18 12.08 48.70 26.58
CA ASN A 18 10.81 47.98 26.82
C ASN A 18 10.14 47.57 25.50
N ASN A 19 10.22 48.42 24.48
CA ASN A 19 9.68 48.12 23.15
C ASN A 19 10.46 46.97 22.49
N ASP A 20 11.79 46.95 22.62
CA ASP A 20 12.62 45.86 22.09
C ASP A 20 12.30 44.52 22.77
N LYS A 21 12.10 44.52 24.09
CA LYS A 21 11.66 43.33 24.85
C LYS A 21 10.26 42.86 24.41
N PHE A 22 9.35 43.80 24.15
CA PHE A 22 8.00 43.48 23.69
C PHE A 22 8.00 42.90 22.28
N VAL A 23 8.81 43.46 21.36
CA VAL A 23 8.99 42.93 20.00
C VAL A 23 9.62 41.53 20.04
N LEU A 24 10.62 41.32 20.90
CA LEU A 24 11.24 40.00 21.08
C LEU A 24 10.23 38.97 21.61
N TYR A 25 9.40 39.37 22.57
CA TYR A 25 8.32 38.53 23.11
C TYR A 25 7.28 38.18 22.05
N LEU A 26 6.83 39.15 21.25
CA LEU A 26 5.90 38.88 20.15
C LEU A 26 6.50 37.96 19.09
N TYR A 27 7.80 38.10 18.80
CA TYR A 27 8.50 37.24 17.87
C TYR A 27 8.62 35.80 18.39
N THR A 28 8.95 35.59 19.67
CA THR A 28 9.03 34.24 20.26
C THR A 28 7.66 33.57 20.32
N VAL A 29 6.61 34.30 20.66
CA VAL A 29 5.22 33.79 20.66
C VAL A 29 4.77 33.42 19.24
N LYS A 30 4.99 34.28 18.24
CA LYS A 30 4.67 33.97 16.84
C LYS A 30 5.45 32.76 16.32
N LYS A 31 6.74 32.66 16.64
CA LYS A 31 7.59 31.53 16.24
C LYS A 31 7.14 30.21 16.89
N ALA A 32 6.75 30.24 18.18
CA ALA A 32 6.21 29.08 18.88
C ALA A 32 4.85 28.64 18.31
N SER A 33 3.95 29.59 18.02
CA SER A 33 2.67 29.35 17.36
C SER A 33 2.84 28.73 15.97
N LYS A 34 3.74 29.26 15.15
CA LYS A 34 4.01 28.75 13.79
C LYS A 34 4.57 27.33 13.80
N ARG A 35 5.45 26.98 14.77
CA ARG A 35 5.94 25.61 14.96
C ARG A 35 4.82 24.65 15.36
N LYS A 36 3.95 25.05 16.28
CA LYS A 36 2.81 24.23 16.71
C LYS A 36 1.85 23.94 15.55
N GLY A 37 1.61 24.93 14.69
CA GLY A 37 0.80 24.78 13.48
C GLY A 37 1.44 23.92 12.39
N SER A 38 2.76 24.03 12.17
CA SER A 38 3.46 23.19 11.19
C SER A 38 3.49 21.72 11.61
N ASP A 39 3.73 21.43 12.88
CA ASP A 39 3.79 20.06 13.40
C ASP A 39 2.42 19.37 13.30
N PHE A 40 1.33 20.13 13.52
CA PHE A 40 -0.04 19.65 13.33
C PHE A 40 -0.31 19.26 11.88
N LEU A 41 0.04 20.13 10.92
CA LEU A 41 -0.12 19.86 9.48
C LEU A 41 0.67 18.63 9.04
N VAL A 42 1.93 18.51 9.45
CA VAL A 42 2.79 17.37 9.10
C VAL A 42 2.22 16.05 9.64
N ARG A 43 1.70 16.04 10.88
CA ARG A 43 1.03 14.86 11.46
C ARG A 43 -0.23 14.46 10.69
N HIS A 44 -1.03 15.43 10.27
CA HIS A 44 -2.24 15.15 9.48
C HIS A 44 -1.88 14.54 8.13
N VAL A 45 -0.92 15.13 7.42
CA VAL A 45 -0.43 14.58 6.14
C VAL A 45 0.10 13.16 6.34
N TYR A 46 0.84 12.89 7.41
CA TYR A 46 1.32 11.55 7.74
C TYR A 46 0.17 10.55 7.92
N TYR A 47 -0.83 10.86 8.75
CA TYR A 47 -1.95 9.94 8.99
C TYR A 47 -2.78 9.72 7.72
N TYR A 48 -3.02 10.76 6.93
CA TYR A 48 -3.72 10.62 5.65
C TYR A 48 -2.92 9.80 4.64
N ALA A 49 -1.60 9.95 4.56
CA ALA A 49 -0.74 9.13 3.70
C ALA A 49 -0.79 7.65 4.10
N VAL A 50 -0.70 7.35 5.40
CA VAL A 50 -0.81 5.96 5.89
C VAL A 50 -2.21 5.39 5.59
N MET A 51 -3.27 6.16 5.83
CA MET A 51 -4.63 5.73 5.52
C MET A 51 -4.85 5.52 4.01
N LEU A 52 -4.22 6.33 3.16
CA LEU A 52 -4.27 6.17 1.71
C LEU A 52 -3.56 4.88 1.26
N ILE A 53 -2.34 4.64 1.74
CA ILE A 53 -1.56 3.44 1.38
C ILE A 53 -2.30 2.18 1.84
N THR A 54 -2.81 2.18 3.08
CA THR A 54 -3.59 1.05 3.59
C THR A 54 -4.89 0.82 2.83
N LEU A 55 -5.56 1.88 2.37
CA LEU A 55 -6.75 1.78 1.50
C LEU A 55 -6.41 1.13 0.15
N VAL A 56 -5.35 1.61 -0.52
CA VAL A 56 -4.91 1.04 -1.81
C VAL A 56 -4.52 -0.42 -1.66
N MET A 57 -3.81 -0.77 -0.58
CA MET A 57 -3.50 -2.17 -0.27
C MET A 57 -4.80 -2.98 -0.10
N MET A 58 -5.74 -2.56 0.74
CA MET A 58 -6.99 -3.31 0.94
C MET A 58 -7.76 -3.51 -0.37
N ILE A 59 -7.87 -2.50 -1.24
CA ILE A 59 -8.54 -2.64 -2.54
C ILE A 59 -7.84 -3.66 -3.43
N GLY A 60 -6.50 -3.61 -3.52
CA GLY A 60 -5.73 -4.59 -4.29
C GLY A 60 -5.92 -6.02 -3.79
N GLY A 61 -5.93 -6.20 -2.47
CA GLY A 61 -6.17 -7.51 -1.84
C GLY A 61 -7.58 -8.04 -2.09
N MET A 62 -8.60 -7.18 -2.02
CA MET A 62 -9.98 -7.58 -2.30
C MET A 62 -10.21 -7.98 -3.76
N ILE A 63 -9.63 -7.25 -4.72
CA ILE A 63 -9.71 -7.61 -6.14
C ILE A 63 -9.03 -8.97 -6.36
N ALA A 64 -7.84 -9.16 -5.80
CA ALA A 64 -7.14 -10.45 -5.89
C ALA A 64 -7.98 -11.57 -5.28
N ALA A 65 -8.55 -11.38 -4.08
CA ALA A 65 -9.39 -12.38 -3.45
C ALA A 65 -10.60 -12.76 -4.35
N ALA A 66 -11.28 -11.76 -4.92
CA ALA A 66 -12.42 -11.99 -5.80
C ALA A 66 -12.05 -12.79 -7.05
N VAL A 67 -10.93 -12.45 -7.71
CA VAL A 67 -10.44 -13.19 -8.90
C VAL A 67 -10.18 -14.66 -8.55
N ASN A 68 -9.49 -14.92 -7.43
CA ASN A 68 -9.18 -16.30 -7.06
C ASN A 68 -10.42 -17.09 -6.63
N VAL A 69 -11.40 -16.45 -5.98
CA VAL A 69 -12.70 -17.10 -5.70
C VAL A 69 -13.40 -17.48 -7.01
N VAL A 70 -13.37 -16.60 -8.01
CA VAL A 70 -13.92 -16.92 -9.33
C VAL A 70 -13.17 -18.08 -9.97
N SER A 71 -11.84 -18.10 -9.91
CA SER A 71 -11.02 -19.21 -10.43
C SER A 71 -11.25 -20.54 -9.73
N LEU A 72 -11.68 -20.54 -8.45
CA LEU A 72 -12.10 -21.78 -7.77
C LEU A 72 -13.47 -22.28 -8.25
N VAL A 73 -14.41 -21.37 -8.52
CA VAL A 73 -15.77 -21.75 -8.95
C VAL A 73 -15.82 -22.09 -10.43
N ASN A 74 -15.04 -21.37 -11.24
CA ASN A 74 -14.93 -21.52 -12.68
C ASN A 74 -13.45 -21.56 -13.07
N PRO A 75 -12.78 -22.73 -12.93
CA PRO A 75 -11.39 -22.88 -13.33
C PRO A 75 -11.25 -22.57 -14.82
N THR A 76 -10.13 -21.96 -15.18
CA THR A 76 -9.83 -21.63 -16.57
C THR A 76 -9.81 -22.91 -17.41
N PRO A 77 -10.60 -22.99 -18.50
CA PRO A 77 -10.64 -24.20 -19.32
C PRO A 77 -9.31 -24.39 -20.03
N TYR A 78 -8.86 -25.66 -20.10
CA TYR A 78 -7.71 -26.04 -20.90
C TYR A 78 -7.98 -25.70 -22.38
N TYR A 79 -7.11 -24.88 -22.97
CA TYR A 79 -7.37 -24.23 -24.26
C TYR A 79 -6.76 -24.99 -25.45
N MET A 80 -5.94 -26.02 -25.21
CA MET A 80 -5.29 -26.79 -26.27
C MET A 80 -6.18 -27.97 -26.69
N SER A 81 -6.50 -28.04 -27.99
CA SER A 81 -7.26 -29.17 -28.55
C SER A 81 -6.40 -30.43 -28.59
N PHE A 82 -7.04 -31.61 -28.67
CA PHE A 82 -6.31 -32.87 -28.82
C PHE A 82 -5.44 -32.89 -30.09
N GLU A 83 -5.92 -32.29 -31.18
CA GLU A 83 -5.15 -32.22 -32.43
C GLU A 83 -3.93 -31.32 -32.30
N ASP A 84 -4.05 -30.18 -31.61
CA ASP A 84 -2.90 -29.31 -31.32
C ASP A 84 -1.90 -30.02 -30.40
N TYR A 85 -2.37 -30.78 -29.40
CA TYR A 85 -1.53 -31.57 -28.51
C TYR A 85 -0.77 -32.66 -29.28
N LYS A 86 -1.45 -33.38 -30.16
CA LYS A 86 -0.87 -34.41 -31.04
C LYS A 86 0.17 -33.80 -31.97
N GLN A 87 -0.14 -32.65 -32.58
CA GLN A 87 0.77 -31.94 -33.47
C GLN A 87 2.02 -31.43 -32.73
N ASN A 88 1.88 -30.92 -31.51
CA ASN A 88 3.02 -30.49 -30.69
C ASN A 88 3.96 -31.65 -30.30
N GLN A 89 3.41 -32.82 -29.95
CA GLN A 89 4.21 -34.02 -29.66
C GLN A 89 5.04 -34.43 -30.89
N HIS A 90 4.46 -34.35 -32.09
CA HIS A 90 5.17 -34.66 -33.33
C HIS A 90 6.31 -33.69 -33.67
N TYR A 91 6.22 -32.41 -33.29
CA TYR A 91 7.31 -31.45 -33.49
C TYR A 91 8.42 -31.57 -32.44
N GLU A 92 8.14 -32.03 -31.22
CA GLU A 92 9.16 -32.31 -30.20
C GLU A 92 10.00 -33.56 -30.54
N ASP A 93 9.46 -34.50 -31.33
CA ASP A 93 10.14 -35.72 -31.79
C ASP A 93 11.26 -35.48 -32.82
N GLU A 94 11.27 -34.33 -33.53
CA GLU A 94 12.27 -34.04 -34.57
C GLU A 94 13.66 -33.64 -33.99
N GLY A 95 13.76 -33.46 -32.67
CA GLY A 95 14.91 -32.83 -32.01
C GLY A 95 15.88 -33.76 -31.28
N GLU A 96 15.43 -34.75 -30.50
CA GLU A 96 16.33 -35.64 -29.75
C GLU A 96 15.58 -36.84 -29.14
N LYS A 97 16.03 -38.05 -29.52
CA LYS A 97 15.72 -39.37 -28.96
C LYS A 97 14.38 -39.96 -29.36
N GLU A 98 14.47 -41.11 -30.04
CA GLU A 98 13.47 -42.14 -30.27
C GLU A 98 12.62 -42.36 -29.00
N ARG A 99 11.52 -41.60 -28.89
CA ARG A 99 10.44 -41.90 -27.97
C ARG A 99 9.46 -42.77 -28.72
N GLU A 100 9.08 -43.85 -28.06
CA GLU A 100 8.13 -44.86 -28.50
C GLU A 100 6.91 -44.18 -29.17
N HIS A 101 6.65 -44.49 -30.44
CA HIS A 101 5.47 -44.01 -31.16
C HIS A 101 4.21 -44.44 -30.38
N LEU A 102 3.72 -43.56 -29.51
CA LEU A 102 2.54 -43.81 -28.71
C LEU A 102 1.36 -44.04 -29.65
N SER A 103 0.54 -45.05 -29.34
CA SER A 103 -0.70 -45.25 -30.08
C SER A 103 -1.66 -44.08 -29.86
N GLU A 104 -2.64 -43.88 -30.75
CA GLU A 104 -3.61 -42.79 -30.58
C GLU A 104 -4.40 -42.91 -29.26
N GLU A 105 -4.66 -44.14 -28.81
CA GLU A 105 -5.28 -44.40 -27.49
C GLU A 105 -4.39 -43.95 -26.33
N GLN A 106 -3.08 -44.17 -26.44
CA GLN A 106 -2.11 -43.73 -25.42
C GLN A 106 -1.94 -42.21 -25.43
N LEU A 107 -1.95 -41.58 -26.61
CA LEU A 107 -1.91 -40.11 -26.75
C LEU A 107 -3.17 -39.46 -26.16
N LEU A 108 -4.34 -40.04 -26.41
CA LEU A 108 -5.60 -39.56 -25.84
C LEU A 108 -5.61 -39.71 -24.32
N ALA A 109 -5.19 -40.88 -23.81
CA ALA A 109 -5.08 -41.11 -22.36
C ALA A 109 -4.10 -40.13 -21.69
N ASN A 110 -2.98 -39.81 -22.35
CA ASN A 110 -2.04 -38.81 -21.86
C ASN A 110 -2.65 -37.41 -21.90
N TYR A 111 -3.32 -37.02 -22.98
CA TYR A 111 -4.02 -35.73 -23.10
C TYR A 111 -5.08 -35.53 -22.01
N GLU A 112 -5.90 -36.55 -21.76
CA GLU A 112 -6.90 -36.53 -20.68
C GLU A 112 -6.24 -36.38 -19.31
N ARG A 113 -5.16 -37.13 -19.05
CA ARG A 113 -4.38 -36.98 -17.81
C ARG A 113 -3.79 -35.59 -17.66
N TYR A 114 -3.17 -35.05 -18.70
CA TYR A 114 -2.59 -33.70 -18.68
C TYR A 114 -3.66 -32.63 -18.40
N GLN A 115 -4.84 -32.74 -19.00
CA GLN A 115 -5.95 -31.85 -18.69
C GLN A 115 -6.33 -31.91 -17.21
N THR A 116 -6.46 -33.11 -16.65
CA THR A 116 -6.80 -33.26 -15.23
C THR A 116 -5.71 -32.75 -14.30
N GLU A 117 -4.44 -33.02 -14.61
CA GLU A 117 -3.29 -32.60 -13.80
C GLU A 117 -3.11 -31.06 -13.81
N GLU A 118 -3.36 -30.39 -14.94
CA GLU A 118 -3.30 -28.92 -15.03
C GLU A 118 -4.40 -28.26 -14.16
N VAL A 119 -5.62 -28.79 -14.19
CA VAL A 119 -6.72 -28.29 -13.35
C VAL A 119 -6.39 -28.45 -11.86
N GLU A 120 -5.81 -29.59 -11.45
CA GLU A 120 -5.41 -29.80 -10.06
C GLU A 120 -4.28 -28.85 -9.61
N ARG A 121 -3.31 -28.58 -10.49
CA ARG A 121 -2.22 -27.63 -10.21
C ARG A 121 -2.74 -26.20 -10.06
N ASP A 122 -3.67 -25.79 -10.92
CA ASP A 122 -4.29 -24.47 -10.88
C ASP A 122 -5.10 -24.26 -9.59
N GLN A 123 -5.79 -25.29 -9.12
CA GLN A 123 -6.50 -25.23 -7.83
C GLN A 123 -5.53 -25.02 -6.66
N GLY A 124 -4.44 -25.77 -6.60
CA GLY A 124 -3.41 -25.62 -5.56
C GLY A 124 -2.79 -24.22 -5.55
N TYR A 125 -2.48 -23.68 -6.73
CA TYR A 125 -2.00 -22.31 -6.87
C TYR A 125 -3.02 -21.27 -6.38
N THR A 126 -4.28 -21.42 -6.80
CA THR A 126 -5.37 -20.49 -6.46
C THR A 126 -5.61 -20.44 -4.94
N VAL A 127 -5.55 -21.56 -4.24
CA VAL A 127 -5.71 -21.62 -2.78
C VAL A 127 -4.60 -20.83 -2.06
N ASN A 128 -3.35 -20.99 -2.49
CA ASN A 128 -2.25 -20.20 -1.93
C ASN A 128 -2.43 -18.71 -2.19
N GLN A 129 -2.86 -18.35 -3.40
CA GLN A 129 -3.11 -16.96 -3.77
C GLN A 129 -4.25 -16.33 -2.94
N LEU A 130 -5.28 -17.10 -2.59
CA LEU A 130 -6.34 -16.64 -1.67
C LEU A 130 -5.78 -16.27 -0.30
N LEU A 131 -4.92 -17.12 0.27
CA LEU A 131 -4.29 -16.82 1.55
C LEU A 131 -3.47 -15.53 1.47
N TYR A 132 -2.65 -15.36 0.42
CA TYR A 132 -1.90 -14.14 0.20
C TYR A 132 -2.79 -12.90 0.07
N SER A 133 -3.91 -13.01 -0.66
CA SER A 133 -4.88 -11.91 -0.77
C SER A 133 -5.53 -11.56 0.57
N GLY A 134 -5.78 -12.56 1.42
CA GLY A 134 -6.27 -12.37 2.78
C GLY A 134 -5.26 -11.60 3.63
N PHE A 135 -4.00 -12.01 3.67
CA PHE A 135 -2.94 -11.28 4.38
C PHE A 135 -2.82 -9.82 3.92
N TRP A 136 -2.96 -9.59 2.62
CA TRP A 136 -2.93 -8.26 2.04
C TRP A 136 -4.07 -7.33 2.51
N VAL A 137 -5.21 -7.89 2.94
CA VAL A 137 -6.32 -7.14 3.55
C VAL A 137 -6.16 -7.03 5.07
N PHE A 138 -5.74 -8.10 5.75
CA PHE A 138 -5.66 -8.15 7.21
C PHE A 138 -4.47 -7.38 7.79
N ILE A 139 -3.30 -7.38 7.13
CA ILE A 139 -2.09 -6.70 7.64
C ILE A 139 -2.25 -5.17 7.68
N PRO A 140 -2.82 -4.49 6.68
CA PRO A 140 -3.00 -3.02 6.71
C PRO A 140 -4.06 -2.54 7.70
N LEU A 141 -5.01 -3.40 8.08
CA LEU A 141 -6.20 -3.04 8.84
C LEU A 141 -5.89 -2.49 10.25
N PRO A 142 -4.99 -3.11 11.06
CA PRO A 142 -4.54 -2.53 12.33
C PRO A 142 -3.92 -1.14 12.17
N PHE A 143 -3.09 -0.92 11.15
CA PHE A 143 -2.46 0.38 10.90
C PHE A 143 -3.50 1.45 10.55
N PHE A 144 -4.49 1.10 9.74
CA PHE A 144 -5.61 1.98 9.42
C PHE A 144 -6.40 2.37 10.67
N VAL A 145 -6.75 1.40 11.52
CA VAL A 145 -7.48 1.66 12.76
C VAL A 145 -6.68 2.56 13.70
N LEU A 146 -5.38 2.32 13.86
CA LEU A 146 -4.52 3.14 14.70
C LEU A 146 -4.38 4.56 14.16
N ALA A 147 -4.10 4.73 12.86
CA ALA A 147 -4.00 6.04 12.22
C ALA A 147 -5.30 6.84 12.36
N ARG A 148 -6.45 6.19 12.13
CA ARG A 148 -7.78 6.81 12.30
C ARG A 148 -8.05 7.22 13.74
N ARG A 149 -7.69 6.38 14.72
CA ARG A 149 -7.84 6.69 16.15
C ARG A 149 -6.98 7.90 16.57
N GLN A 150 -5.74 7.96 16.10
CA GLN A 150 -4.83 9.07 16.40
C GLN A 150 -5.32 10.38 15.77
N LEU A 151 -5.77 10.35 14.51
CA LEU A 151 -6.31 11.53 13.84
C LEU A 151 -7.51 12.12 14.59
N LYS A 152 -8.48 11.27 14.99
CA LYS A 152 -9.64 11.70 15.79
C LYS A 152 -9.28 12.29 17.15
N ARG A 153 -8.15 11.88 17.74
CA ARG A 153 -7.67 12.48 19.00
C ARG A 153 -7.13 13.88 18.76
N GLN A 154 -6.40 14.08 17.65
CA GLN A 154 -5.87 15.39 17.28
C GLN A 154 -6.95 16.40 16.87
N GLU A 155 -8.11 15.96 16.36
CA GLU A 155 -9.25 16.86 16.08
C GLU A 155 -9.96 17.38 17.34
N LYS A 156 -9.78 16.71 18.48
CA LYS A 156 -10.42 17.08 19.76
C LYS A 156 -9.53 17.92 20.68
N GLU A 157 -8.25 18.06 20.34
CA GLU A 157 -7.25 18.89 21.05
C GLU A 157 -7.18 20.29 20.44
#